data_AF-A0A1Y3Y3J7-F1
#
_entry.id   AF-A0A1Y3Y3J7-F1
#
_cell.length_a   1.000
_cell.length_b   1.000
_cell.length_c   1.000
_cell.angle_alpha   90.00
_cell.angle_beta   90.00
_cell.angle_gamma   90.00
#
_symmetry.space_group_name_H-M   'P 1'
#
loop_
_entity.id
_entity.type
_entity.pdbx_description
1 polymer ?
#
loop_
_entity_poly.entity_id
_entity_poly.type
_entity_poly.pdbx_seq_one_letter_code
_entity_poly.pdbx_strand_id
1 'polypeptide(L)'
;MDMQIGDKLRKAREEHQLTQSQVSEQLMVSRQTISNWETGKSLPDILSVLRISEVYQISLDELLKGDKAMLENMEKEAEQRKAEKTVLTVAWISILVGILVLILGHALEGYPVVDFLSGATPWVLLGVTFLLWILSLNRQSKQNKE
;
A
#
# COMPACT_ATOMS: atom_id res chain seq x y z
N MET A 1 -4.73 23.61 -18.49
CA MET A 1 -3.93 23.32 -17.29
C MET A 1 -4.85 22.52 -16.40
N ASP A 2 -4.60 21.23 -16.25
CA ASP A 2 -5.47 20.38 -15.45
C ASP A 2 -5.33 20.79 -13.98
N MET A 3 -6.47 20.93 -13.31
CA MET A 3 -6.55 21.45 -11.95
C MET A 3 -6.27 20.32 -10.96
N GLN A 4 -5.36 20.54 -10.01
CA GLN A 4 -5.07 19.56 -8.97
C GLN A 4 -6.26 19.42 -8.02
N ILE A 5 -6.39 18.26 -7.38
CA ILE A 5 -7.47 17.95 -6.44
C ILE A 5 -7.52 18.98 -5.31
N GLY A 6 -6.38 19.44 -4.81
CA GLY A 6 -6.32 20.48 -3.77
C GLY A 6 -7.03 21.77 -4.16
N ASP A 7 -6.81 22.24 -5.39
CA ASP A 7 -7.50 23.40 -5.94
C ASP A 7 -9.01 23.15 -6.08
N LYS A 8 -9.41 21.93 -6.48
CA LYS A 8 -10.83 21.55 -6.60
C LYS A 8 -11.52 21.53 -5.24
N LEU A 9 -10.85 21.00 -4.22
CA LEU A 9 -11.35 20.99 -2.85
C LEU A 9 -11.55 22.42 -2.33
N ARG A 10 -10.56 23.28 -2.53
CA ARG A 10 -10.64 24.68 -2.11
C ARG A 10 -11.79 25.39 -2.81
N LYS A 11 -11.90 25.21 -4.13
CA LYS A 11 -12.97 25.80 -4.94
C LYS A 11 -14.35 25.33 -4.48
N ALA A 12 -14.55 24.02 -4.35
CA ALA A 12 -15.81 23.44 -3.90
C ALA A 12 -16.18 23.93 -2.49
N ARG A 13 -15.20 24.03 -1.58
CA ARG A 13 -15.40 24.59 -0.24
C ARG A 13 -15.88 26.04 -0.29
N GLU A 14 -15.23 26.87 -1.10
CA GLU A 14 -15.56 28.29 -1.25
C GLU A 14 -16.94 28.49 -1.90
N GLU A 15 -17.31 27.67 -2.88
CA GLU A 15 -18.65 27.65 -3.50
C GLU A 15 -19.76 27.30 -2.49
N HIS A 16 -19.46 26.40 -1.55
CA HIS A 16 -20.37 26.04 -0.45
C HIS A 16 -20.29 27.01 0.74
N GLN A 17 -19.47 28.06 0.67
CA GLN A 17 -19.29 29.06 1.74
C GLN A 17 -18.85 28.46 3.07
N LEU A 18 -18.10 27.35 3.02
CA LEU A 18 -17.61 26.66 4.20
C LEU A 18 -16.18 27.12 4.55
N THR A 19 -15.89 27.18 5.85
CA THR A 19 -14.53 27.35 6.36
C THR A 19 -13.82 25.99 6.42
N GLN A 20 -12.48 26.00 6.40
CA GLN A 20 -11.70 24.76 6.59
C GLN A 20 -12.04 24.05 7.91
N SER A 21 -12.40 24.81 8.96
CA SER A 21 -12.82 24.26 10.25
C SER A 21 -14.15 23.51 10.14
N GLN A 22 -15.15 24.09 9.46
CA GLN A 22 -16.46 23.45 9.27
C GLN A 22 -16.34 22.15 8.46
N VAL A 23 -15.54 22.16 7.38
CA VAL A 23 -15.28 20.96 6.58
C VAL A 23 -14.56 19.91 7.41
N SER A 24 -13.58 20.32 8.22
CA SER A 24 -12.82 19.39 9.06
C SER A 24 -13.70 18.66 10.07
N GLU A 25 -14.70 19.36 10.62
CA GLU A 25 -15.69 18.77 11.52
C GLU A 25 -16.59 17.76 10.81
N GLN A 26 -17.11 18.11 9.62
CA GLN A 26 -17.95 17.22 8.82
C GLN A 26 -17.22 15.96 8.35
N LEU A 27 -15.95 16.09 7.98
CA LEU A 27 -15.12 14.97 7.50
C LEU A 27 -14.44 14.19 8.63
N MET A 28 -14.56 14.65 9.88
CA MET A 28 -13.91 14.09 11.08
C MET A 28 -12.38 14.01 10.94
N VAL A 29 -11.77 15.07 10.41
CA VAL A 29 -10.31 15.21 10.28
C VAL A 29 -9.85 16.52 10.92
N SER A 30 -8.54 16.72 11.06
CA SER A 30 -8.03 17.98 11.58
C SER A 30 -8.17 19.10 10.55
N ARG A 31 -8.35 20.36 11.01
CA ARG A 31 -8.28 21.53 10.12
C ARG A 31 -6.96 21.59 9.33
N GLN A 32 -5.86 21.15 9.95
CA GLN A 32 -4.55 21.09 9.29
C GLN A 32 -4.56 20.10 8.13
N THR A 33 -5.27 18.98 8.25
CA THR A 33 -5.46 17.99 7.18
C THR A 33 -6.15 18.64 5.98
N ILE A 34 -7.26 19.36 6.19
CA ILE A 34 -7.95 20.10 5.12
C ILE A 34 -7.01 21.11 4.45
N SER A 35 -6.28 21.89 5.24
CA SER A 35 -5.29 22.85 4.73
C SER A 35 -4.20 22.19 3.90
N ASN A 36 -3.69 21.04 4.34
CA ASN A 36 -2.67 20.29 3.59
C ASN A 36 -3.22 19.75 2.27
N TRP A 37 -4.47 19.25 2.24
CA TRP A 37 -5.12 18.82 1.00
C TRP A 37 -5.32 19.99 0.03
N GLU A 38 -5.85 21.11 0.49
CA GLU A 38 -6.08 22.30 -0.34
C GLU A 38 -4.78 22.95 -0.86
N THR A 39 -3.65 22.70 -0.21
CA THR A 39 -2.33 23.22 -0.62
C THR A 39 -1.44 22.18 -1.30
N GLY A 40 -1.96 20.97 -1.56
CA GLY A 40 -1.22 19.89 -2.21
C GLY A 40 -0.08 19.29 -1.38
N LYS A 41 0.02 19.62 -0.08
CA LYS A 41 1.06 19.06 0.82
C LYS A 41 0.84 17.59 1.14
N SER A 42 -0.41 17.14 1.09
CA SER A 42 -0.81 15.74 1.18
C SER A 42 -2.02 15.51 0.32
N LEU A 43 -2.28 14.26 -0.07
CA LEU A 43 -3.52 13.89 -0.77
C LEU A 43 -4.53 13.26 0.19
N PRO A 44 -5.84 13.42 -0.05
CA PRO A 44 -6.86 12.66 0.66
C PRO A 44 -6.81 11.18 0.25
N ASP A 45 -7.13 10.27 1.18
CA ASP A 45 -7.30 8.85 0.84
C ASP A 45 -8.65 8.61 0.13
N ILE A 46 -8.85 7.40 -0.40
CA ILE A 46 -10.05 7.09 -1.18
C ILE A 46 -11.37 7.27 -0.40
N LEU A 47 -11.36 6.99 0.90
CA LEU A 47 -12.54 7.17 1.76
C LEU A 47 -12.82 8.65 2.00
N SER A 48 -11.77 9.46 2.19
CA SER A 48 -11.87 10.91 2.32
C SER A 48 -12.40 11.53 1.03
N VAL A 49 -11.91 11.10 -0.14
CA VAL A 49 -12.43 11.54 -1.44
C VAL A 49 -13.93 11.26 -1.57
N LEU A 50 -14.38 10.07 -1.13
CA LEU A 50 -15.81 9.74 -1.13
C LEU A 50 -16.61 10.66 -0.22
N ARG A 51 -16.18 10.86 1.03
CA ARG A 51 -16.87 11.76 1.97
C ARG A 51 -16.88 13.21 1.48
N ILE A 52 -15.80 13.67 0.88
CA ILE A 52 -15.70 14.98 0.24
C ILE A 52 -16.75 15.11 -0.86
N SER A 53 -16.90 14.07 -1.70
CA SER A 53 -17.89 14.04 -2.78
C SER A 53 -19.32 14.19 -2.24
N GLU A 54 -19.60 13.59 -1.07
CA GLU A 54 -20.88 13.71 -0.37
C GLU A 54 -21.07 15.11 0.26
N VAL A 55 -20.03 15.65 0.91
CA VAL A 55 -20.08 16.98 1.56
C VAL A 55 -20.31 18.10 0.55
N TYR A 56 -19.62 18.04 -0.59
CA TYR A 56 -19.72 19.07 -1.64
C TYR A 56 -20.72 18.70 -2.76
N GLN A 57 -21.38 17.55 -2.67
CA GLN A 57 -22.33 17.07 -3.69
C GLN A 57 -21.75 17.08 -5.11
N ILE A 58 -20.47 16.74 -5.25
CA ILE A 58 -19.74 16.68 -6.52
C ILE A 58 -19.46 15.24 -6.91
N SER A 59 -19.46 14.93 -8.20
CA SER A 59 -19.14 13.57 -8.66
C SER A 59 -17.66 13.23 -8.44
N LEU A 60 -17.36 11.95 -8.20
CA LEU A 60 -15.97 11.47 -8.11
C LEU A 60 -15.20 11.74 -9.40
N ASP A 61 -15.85 11.61 -10.55
CA ASP A 61 -15.27 11.97 -11.85
C ASP A 61 -14.84 13.43 -11.87
N GLU A 62 -15.71 14.35 -11.46
CA GLU A 62 -15.36 15.77 -11.41
C GLU A 62 -14.21 16.06 -10.45
N LEU A 63 -14.22 15.42 -9.27
CA LEU A 63 -13.18 15.58 -8.26
C LEU A 63 -11.82 15.01 -8.73
N LEU A 64 -11.79 13.87 -9.41
CA LEU A 64 -10.55 13.15 -9.76
C LEU A 64 -10.03 13.40 -11.18
N LYS A 65 -10.90 13.77 -12.13
CA LYS A 65 -10.52 13.88 -13.55
C LYS A 65 -9.43 14.92 -13.78
N GLY A 66 -8.37 14.53 -14.49
CA GLY A 66 -7.23 15.39 -14.80
C GLY A 66 -6.18 15.48 -13.70
N ASP A 67 -6.40 14.89 -12.52
CA ASP A 67 -5.37 14.82 -11.48
C ASP A 67 -4.54 13.53 -11.62
N LYS A 68 -3.42 13.64 -12.34
CA LYS A 68 -2.48 12.54 -12.53
C LYS A 68 -1.80 12.10 -11.23
N ALA A 69 -1.52 13.02 -10.32
CA ALA A 69 -0.82 12.71 -9.07
C ALA A 69 -1.71 11.89 -8.13
N MET A 70 -3.01 12.18 -8.09
CA MET A 70 -3.97 11.38 -7.34
C MET A 70 -4.13 9.98 -7.91
N LEU A 71 -4.26 9.86 -9.24
CA LEU A 71 -4.36 8.56 -9.92
C LEU A 71 -3.11 7.70 -9.69
N GLU A 72 -1.92 8.29 -9.85
CA GLU A 72 -0.65 7.59 -9.63
C GLU A 72 -0.51 7.10 -8.18
N ASN A 73 -0.91 7.92 -7.19
CA ASN A 73 -0.89 7.50 -5.79
C ASN A 73 -1.86 6.36 -5.50
N MET A 74 -3.08 6.41 -6.07
CA MET A 74 -4.04 5.31 -5.94
C MET A 74 -3.53 4.01 -6.57
N GLU A 75 -2.87 4.09 -7.72
CA GLU A 75 -2.22 2.95 -8.38
C GLU A 75 -1.06 2.40 -7.52
N LYS A 76 -0.16 3.28 -7.04
CA LYS A 76 0.96 2.91 -6.15
C LYS A 76 0.48 2.19 -4.89
N GLU A 77 -0.53 2.72 -4.21
CA GLU A 77 -1.11 2.07 -3.04
C GLU A 77 -1.75 0.71 -3.37
N ALA A 78 -2.43 0.60 -4.52
CA ALA A 78 -3.03 -0.66 -4.96
C ALA A 78 -1.96 -1.72 -5.28
N GLU A 79 -0.85 -1.33 -5.89
CA GLU A 79 0.30 -2.19 -6.12
C GLU A 79 0.97 -2.63 -4.82
N GLN A 80 1.16 -1.71 -3.86
CA GLN A 80 1.70 -2.02 -2.54
C GLN A 80 0.83 -3.05 -1.81
N ARG A 81 -0.49 -2.84 -1.76
CA ARG A 81 -1.44 -3.79 -1.16
C ARG A 81 -1.40 -5.18 -1.84
N LYS A 82 -1.25 -5.22 -3.17
CA LYS A 82 -1.08 -6.49 -3.92
C LYS A 82 0.26 -7.16 -3.60
N ALA A 83 1.33 -6.39 -3.48
CA ALA A 83 2.66 -6.89 -3.15
C ALA A 83 2.69 -7.49 -1.74
N GLU A 84 2.12 -6.81 -0.74
CA GLU A 84 2.00 -7.31 0.63
C GLU A 84 1.26 -8.66 0.70
N LYS A 85 0.12 -8.78 0.01
CA LYS A 85 -0.63 -10.04 -0.07
C LYS A 85 0.16 -11.15 -0.76
N THR A 86 0.90 -10.82 -1.83
CA THR A 86 1.76 -11.79 -2.53
C THR A 86 2.87 -12.31 -1.60
N VAL A 87 3.53 -11.41 -0.86
CA VAL A 87 4.59 -11.77 0.09
C VAL A 87 4.07 -12.71 1.18
N LEU A 88 2.92 -12.38 1.79
CA LEU A 88 2.30 -13.25 2.79
C LEU A 88 1.94 -14.63 2.23
N THR A 89 1.42 -14.68 1.00
CA THR A 89 1.05 -15.94 0.34
C THR A 89 2.27 -16.81 0.07
N VAL A 90 3.36 -16.24 -0.46
CA VAL A 90 4.62 -16.97 -0.70
C VAL A 90 5.22 -17.48 0.60
N ALA A 91 5.19 -16.68 1.68
CA ALA A 91 5.69 -17.10 2.98
C ALA A 91 4.97 -18.35 3.51
N TRP A 92 3.63 -18.38 3.45
CA TRP A 92 2.86 -19.57 3.84
C TRP A 92 3.18 -20.79 2.97
N ILE A 93 3.33 -20.62 1.65
CA ILE A 93 3.74 -21.71 0.74
C ILE A 93 5.11 -22.25 1.11
N SER A 94 6.10 -21.38 1.39
CA SER A 94 7.44 -21.80 1.79
C SER A 94 7.44 -22.59 3.10
N ILE A 95 6.62 -22.19 4.08
CA ILE A 95 6.45 -22.93 5.34
C ILE A 95 5.88 -24.33 5.07
N LEU A 96 4.82 -24.42 4.26
CA LEU A 96 4.20 -25.70 3.91
C LEU A 96 5.18 -26.64 3.18
N VAL A 97 5.94 -26.11 2.21
CA VAL A 97 6.97 -26.87 1.50
C VAL A 97 8.06 -27.35 2.46
N GLY A 98 8.50 -26.51 3.40
CA GLY A 98 9.48 -26.90 4.42
C GLY A 98 8.99 -28.05 5.30
N ILE A 99 7.75 -27.99 5.78
CA ILE A 99 7.14 -29.07 6.57
C ILE A 99 7.05 -30.36 5.76
N LEU A 100 6.63 -30.27 4.49
CA LEU A 100 6.56 -31.42 3.59
C LEU A 100 7.93 -32.10 3.41
N VAL A 101 9.00 -31.30 3.21
CA VAL A 101 10.37 -31.82 3.09
C VAL A 101 10.83 -32.52 4.37
N LEU A 102 10.48 -31.99 5.55
CA LEU A 102 10.81 -32.63 6.84
C LEU A 102 10.11 -33.98 7.01
N ILE A 103 8.81 -34.05 6.68
CA ILE A 103 8.04 -35.30 6.74
C ILE A 103 8.60 -36.33 5.76
N LEU A 104 8.90 -35.90 4.54
CA LEU A 104 9.47 -36.77 3.51
C LEU A 104 10.87 -37.24 3.90
N GLY A 105 11.67 -36.38 4.51
CA GLY A 105 12.98 -36.74 5.05
C GLY A 105 12.89 -37.84 6.10
N HIS A 106 11.95 -37.72 7.04
CA HIS A 106 11.70 -38.75 8.07
C HIS A 106 11.23 -40.07 7.46
N ALA A 107 10.41 -40.02 6.40
CA ALA A 107 9.93 -41.22 5.70
C ALA A 107 11.02 -41.94 4.88
N LEU A 108 12.13 -41.25 4.57
CA LEU A 108 13.26 -41.77 3.79
C LEU A 108 14.52 -41.98 4.66
N GLU A 109 14.35 -42.08 5.99
CA GLU A 109 15.46 -42.34 6.90
C GLU A 109 16.25 -43.60 6.51
N GLY A 110 17.58 -43.48 6.51
CA GLY A 110 18.51 -44.55 6.16
C GLY A 110 19.32 -44.32 4.87
N TYR A 111 19.04 -43.27 4.10
CA TYR A 111 19.86 -42.87 2.95
C TYR A 111 20.81 -41.70 3.32
N PRO A 112 22.14 -41.82 3.15
CA PRO A 112 23.10 -40.77 3.52
C PRO A 112 22.86 -39.40 2.88
N VAL A 113 22.23 -39.37 1.71
CA VAL A 113 21.87 -38.14 1.00
C VAL A 113 20.75 -37.38 1.71
N VAL A 114 19.81 -38.08 2.37
CA VAL A 114 18.66 -37.49 3.05
C VAL A 114 19.10 -36.80 4.35
N ASP A 115 20.03 -37.39 5.10
CA ASP A 115 20.63 -36.80 6.31
C ASP A 115 21.40 -35.51 6.01
N PHE A 116 22.11 -35.48 4.88
CA PHE A 116 22.78 -34.28 4.41
C PHE A 116 21.78 -33.17 4.02
N LEU A 117 20.72 -33.52 3.26
CA LEU A 117 19.73 -32.56 2.79
C LEU A 117 18.89 -32.00 3.95
N SER A 118 18.48 -32.83 4.92
CA SER A 118 17.70 -32.39 6.09
C SER A 118 18.46 -31.38 6.95
N GLY A 119 19.78 -31.59 7.14
CA GLY A 119 20.65 -30.64 7.84
C GLY A 119 20.88 -29.33 7.08
N ALA A 120 20.94 -29.37 5.74
CA ALA A 120 21.18 -28.19 4.91
C ALA A 120 19.91 -27.34 4.67
N THR A 121 18.73 -27.94 4.68
CA THR A 121 17.44 -27.29 4.32
C THR A 121 17.13 -26.03 5.15
N PRO A 122 17.31 -26.01 6.49
CA PRO A 122 17.06 -24.80 7.29
C PRO A 122 17.94 -23.62 6.88
N TRP A 123 19.21 -23.88 6.54
CA TRP A 123 20.18 -22.84 6.17
C TRP A 123 19.89 -22.23 4.80
N VAL A 124 19.48 -23.06 3.83
CA VAL A 124 19.09 -22.60 2.49
C VAL A 124 17.83 -21.74 2.57
N LEU A 125 16.83 -22.16 3.34
CA LEU A 125 15.60 -21.38 3.55
C LEU A 125 15.91 -20.02 4.21
N LEU A 126 16.77 -19.98 5.24
CA LEU A 126 17.21 -18.74 5.87
C LEU A 126 17.94 -17.81 4.89
N GLY A 127 18.80 -18.35 4.02
CA GLY A 127 19.48 -17.56 3.00
C GLY A 127 18.53 -16.95 1.96
N VAL A 128 17.56 -17.74 1.49
CA VAL A 128 16.56 -17.27 0.52
C VAL A 128 15.65 -16.20 1.13
N THR A 129 15.17 -16.40 2.37
CA THR A 129 14.32 -15.39 3.04
C THR A 129 15.09 -14.11 3.32
N PHE A 130 16.37 -14.19 3.70
CA PHE A 130 17.23 -13.03 3.88
C PHE A 130 17.47 -12.26 2.58
N LEU A 131 17.71 -12.95 1.46
CA LEU A 131 17.85 -12.33 0.14
C LEU A 131 16.55 -11.65 -0.31
N LEU A 132 15.40 -12.30 -0.13
CA LEU A 132 14.10 -11.70 -0.43
C LEU A 132 13.83 -10.46 0.44
N TRP A 133 14.22 -10.50 1.71
CA TRP A 133 14.13 -9.35 2.60
C TRP A 133 14.98 -8.17 2.11
N ILE A 134 16.24 -8.41 1.72
CA ILE A 134 17.12 -7.39 1.12
C ILE A 134 16.51 -6.79 -0.16
N LEU A 135 15.99 -7.63 -1.05
CA LEU A 135 15.35 -7.16 -2.29
C LEU A 135 14.10 -6.33 -2.00
N SER A 136 13.32 -6.68 -0.98
CA SER A 136 12.15 -5.91 -0.54
C SER A 136 12.53 -4.52 0.00
N LEU A 137 13.63 -4.42 0.75
CA LEU A 137 14.16 -3.16 1.28
C LEU A 137 14.62 -2.23 0.15
N ASN A 138 15.24 -2.78 -0.89
CA ASN A 138 15.67 -2.01 -2.06
C ASN A 138 14.49 -1.47 -2.88
N ARG A 139 13.32 -2.12 -2.83
CA ARG A 139 12.12 -1.66 -3.52
C ARG A 139 11.48 -0.46 -2.81
N GLN A 140 11.48 -0.44 -1.48
CA GLN A 140 10.95 0.67 -0.68
C GLN A 140 11.81 1.93 -0.78
N SER A 141 13.14 1.80 -0.88
CA SER A 141 14.05 2.95 -1.02
C SER A 141 13.90 3.69 -2.34
N LYS A 142 13.48 3.01 -3.41
CA LYS A 142 13.17 3.64 -4.71
C LYS A 142 11.85 4.40 -4.69
N GLN A 143 10.82 3.87 -4.03
CA GLN A 143 9.51 4.54 -3.95
C GLN A 143 9.53 5.81 -3.08
N ASN A 144 10.45 5.91 -2.10
CA ASN A 144 10.60 7.11 -1.26
C ASN A 144 11.44 8.24 -1.90
N LYS A 145 11.96 8.05 -3.12
CA LYS A 145 12.78 9.05 -3.83
C LYS A 145 12.08 9.72 -5.01
N GLU A 146 10.86 9.31 -5.33
CA GLU A 146 9.96 9.94 -6.31
C GLU A 146 8.88 10.74 -5.57
#